data_AF-A0A2N6VII0-F1
#
_entry.id   AF-A0A2N6VII0-F1
#
_cell.length_a   1.000
_cell.length_b   1.000
_cell.length_c   1.000
_cell.angle_alpha   90.00
_cell.angle_beta   90.00
_cell.angle_gamma   90.00
#
_symmetry.space_group_name_H-M   'P 1'
#
loop_
_entity.id
_entity.type
_entity.pdbx_description
1 polymer ?
#
loop_
_entity_poly.entity_id
_entity_poly.type
_entity_poly.pdbx_seq_one_letter_code
_entity_poly.pdbx_strand_id
1 'polypeptide(L)'
;ELAHAARNVSNDDLQYLIESMPAKQAAVLYRVLDKDTALNIFEDLPPAYQADLIRGLRSTDVAELIEDLDPDDRALMFDELPAAVADRLMAGLSPSERHMTASVLGYPPEAIGR
;
A
#
# COMPACT_ATOMS: atom_id res chain seq x y z
N GLU A 1 -2.36 13.36 -14.34
CA GLU A 1 -3.08 14.51 -13.75
C GLU A 1 -3.34 14.37 -12.25
N LEU A 2 -3.90 13.26 -11.75
CA LEU A 2 -4.11 13.02 -10.31
C LEU A 2 -2.84 13.14 -9.44
N ALA A 3 -1.71 12.55 -9.87
CA ALA A 3 -0.44 12.62 -9.14
C ALA A 3 0.19 14.02 -9.07
N HIS A 4 -0.24 14.96 -9.92
CA HIS A 4 0.23 16.36 -9.87
C HIS A 4 -0.70 17.21 -8.99
N ALA A 5 -2.01 16.94 -9.03
CA ALA A 5 -2.98 17.56 -8.14
C ALA A 5 -2.72 17.22 -6.67
N ALA A 6 -2.39 15.95 -6.36
CA ALA A 6 -2.14 15.51 -4.99
C ALA A 6 -0.96 16.24 -4.30
N ARG A 7 0.04 16.73 -5.05
CA ARG A 7 1.22 17.42 -4.48
C ARG A 7 0.94 18.83 -3.96
N ASN A 8 -0.20 19.42 -4.32
CA ASN A 8 -0.58 20.78 -3.93
C ASN A 8 -1.75 20.80 -2.93
N VAL A 9 -2.13 19.65 -2.40
CA VAL A 9 -3.21 19.48 -1.41
C VAL A 9 -2.57 19.32 -0.04
N SER A 10 -3.15 19.94 0.99
CA SER A 10 -2.64 19.81 2.35
C SER A 10 -2.83 18.38 2.88
N ASN A 11 -2.04 17.98 3.88
CA ASN A 11 -2.21 16.66 4.49
C ASN A 11 -3.62 16.48 5.09
N ASP A 12 -4.14 17.51 5.74
CA ASP A 12 -5.49 17.52 6.33
C ASP A 12 -6.58 17.28 5.25
N ASP A 13 -6.43 17.91 4.07
CA ASP A 13 -7.35 17.72 2.95
C ASP A 13 -7.23 16.31 2.34
N LEU A 14 -5.99 15.78 2.20
CA LEU A 14 -5.76 14.42 1.73
C LEU A 14 -6.35 13.37 2.67
N GLN A 15 -6.20 13.59 3.98
CA GLN A 15 -6.82 12.75 5.00
C GLN A 15 -8.35 12.78 4.88
N TYR A 16 -8.94 13.96 4.83
CA TYR A 16 -10.39 14.13 4.66
C TYR A 16 -10.91 13.44 3.38
N LEU A 17 -10.17 13.53 2.27
CA LEU A 17 -10.51 12.86 1.02
C LEU A 17 -10.46 11.33 1.16
N ILE A 18 -9.44 10.79 1.83
CA ILE A 18 -9.33 9.35 2.06
C ILE A 18 -10.46 8.84 2.97
N GLU A 19 -10.82 9.58 4.02
CA GLU A 19 -11.90 9.21 4.95
C GLU A 19 -13.31 9.30 4.31
N SER A 20 -13.48 10.15 3.31
CA SER A 20 -14.78 10.38 2.64
C SER A 20 -15.00 9.51 1.40
N MET A 21 -13.99 8.77 0.94
CA MET A 21 -14.06 7.93 -0.25
C MET A 21 -14.35 6.46 0.06
N PRO A 22 -15.00 5.72 -0.86
CA PRO A 22 -15.03 4.26 -0.80
C PRO A 22 -13.61 3.68 -0.80
N ALA A 23 -13.40 2.58 -0.06
CA ALA A 23 -12.10 1.93 0.14
C ALA A 23 -11.26 1.74 -1.15
N LYS A 24 -11.88 1.33 -2.26
CA LYS A 24 -11.18 1.16 -3.55
C LYS A 24 -10.65 2.50 -4.11
N GLN A 25 -11.41 3.58 -3.99
CA GLN A 25 -11.01 4.90 -4.48
C GLN A 25 -9.94 5.52 -3.58
N ALA A 26 -10.10 5.39 -2.26
CA ALA A 26 -9.09 5.79 -1.29
C ALA A 26 -7.75 5.09 -1.55
N ALA A 27 -7.76 3.78 -1.85
CA ALA A 27 -6.57 3.01 -2.20
C ALA A 27 -5.87 3.52 -3.48
N VAL A 28 -6.63 3.93 -4.49
CA VAL A 28 -6.07 4.50 -5.73
C VAL A 28 -5.42 5.85 -5.48
N LEU A 29 -6.07 6.72 -4.70
CA LEU A 29 -5.51 8.02 -4.31
C LEU A 29 -4.22 7.84 -3.49
N TYR A 30 -4.26 6.93 -2.51
CA TYR A 30 -3.10 6.64 -1.65
C TYR A 30 -1.87 6.16 -2.45
N ARG A 31 -2.08 5.33 -3.48
CA ARG A 31 -1.01 4.82 -4.36
C ARG A 31 -0.28 5.89 -5.18
N VAL A 32 -0.84 7.10 -5.33
CA VAL A 32 -0.19 8.18 -6.09
C VAL A 32 0.54 9.18 -5.22
N LEU A 33 0.49 9.01 -3.89
CA LEU A 33 1.23 9.82 -2.93
C LEU A 33 2.70 9.38 -2.89
N ASP A 34 3.61 10.31 -2.62
CA ASP A 34 4.98 9.97 -2.26
C ASP A 34 5.04 9.29 -0.88
N LYS A 35 6.14 8.58 -0.63
CA LYS A 35 6.33 7.74 0.56
C LYS A 35 6.14 8.48 1.88
N ASP A 36 6.69 9.70 2.01
CA ASP A 36 6.62 10.48 3.24
C ASP A 36 5.20 10.99 3.49
N THR A 37 4.52 11.48 2.45
CA THR A 37 3.11 11.89 2.54
C THR A 37 2.21 10.71 2.85
N ALA A 38 2.40 9.57 2.18
CA ALA A 38 1.61 8.37 2.41
C ALA A 38 1.76 7.87 3.86
N LEU A 39 2.98 7.87 4.40
CA LEU A 39 3.24 7.50 5.79
C LEU A 39 2.49 8.40 6.77
N ASN A 40 2.67 9.72 6.67
CA ASN A 40 2.03 10.68 7.59
C ASN A 40 0.51 10.52 7.57
N ILE A 41 -0.09 10.48 6.38
CA ILE A 41 -1.54 10.29 6.23
C ILE A 41 -1.97 8.95 6.85
N PHE A 42 -1.24 7.86 6.59
CA PHE A 42 -1.59 6.56 7.13
C PHE A 42 -1.55 6.52 8.65
N GLU A 43 -0.54 7.14 9.27
CA GLU A 43 -0.39 7.21 10.72
C GLU A 43 -1.49 8.07 11.38
N ASP A 44 -1.91 9.15 10.72
CA ASP A 44 -2.95 10.06 11.22
C ASP A 44 -4.39 9.54 11.03
N LEU A 45 -4.59 8.56 10.13
CA LEU A 45 -5.89 7.94 9.91
C LEU A 45 -6.36 7.13 11.13
N PRO A 46 -7.67 7.22 11.50
CA PRO A 46 -8.22 6.34 12.51
C PRO A 46 -8.09 4.85 12.12
N PRO A 47 -7.94 3.92 13.08
CA PRO A 47 -7.67 2.51 12.79
C PRO A 47 -8.67 1.81 11.86
N ALA A 48 -9.95 2.20 11.90
CA ALA A 48 -10.98 1.68 11.01
C ALA A 48 -10.70 2.05 9.54
N TYR A 49 -10.33 3.31 9.28
CA TYR A 49 -9.99 3.78 7.94
C TYR A 49 -8.67 3.21 7.44
N GLN A 50 -7.67 3.03 8.32
CA GLN A 50 -6.46 2.27 7.95
C GLN A 50 -6.83 0.87 7.45
N ALA A 51 -7.67 0.14 8.20
CA ALA A 51 -8.09 -1.21 7.83
C ALA A 51 -8.86 -1.25 6.50
N ASP A 52 -9.75 -0.28 6.27
CA ASP A 52 -10.50 -0.16 5.01
C ASP A 52 -9.60 0.20 3.84
N LEU A 53 -8.63 1.09 4.03
CA LEU A 53 -7.63 1.43 3.02
C LEU A 53 -6.80 0.19 2.62
N ILE A 54 -6.33 -0.58 3.61
CA ILE A 54 -5.63 -1.85 3.38
C ILE A 54 -6.53 -2.84 2.64
N ARG A 55 -7.80 -2.95 3.03
CA ARG A 55 -8.77 -3.81 2.32
C ARG A 55 -8.97 -3.37 0.88
N GLY A 56 -9.00 -2.06 0.60
CA GLY A 56 -9.06 -1.51 -0.74
C GLY A 56 -7.83 -1.89 -1.57
N LEU A 57 -6.64 -1.71 -1.00
CA LEU A 57 -5.36 -2.10 -1.62
C LEU A 57 -5.24 -3.61 -1.83
N ARG A 58 -5.92 -4.42 -1.00
CA ARG A 58 -5.99 -5.89 -1.10
C ARG A 58 -7.22 -6.41 -1.84
N SER A 59 -8.05 -5.53 -2.42
CA SER A 59 -9.22 -5.99 -3.16
C SER A 59 -8.79 -6.92 -4.30
N THR A 60 -9.59 -7.94 -4.63
CA THR A 60 -9.20 -9.02 -5.56
C THR A 60 -8.56 -8.47 -6.85
N ASP A 61 -9.18 -7.47 -7.46
CA ASP A 61 -8.66 -6.82 -8.68
C ASP A 61 -7.26 -6.22 -8.48
N VAL A 62 -6.96 -5.66 -7.31
CA VAL A 62 -5.65 -5.04 -7.00
C VAL A 62 -4.65 -6.08 -6.53
N ALA A 63 -5.08 -7.09 -5.77
CA ALA A 63 -4.24 -8.18 -5.32
C ALA A 63 -3.73 -9.02 -6.50
N GLU A 64 -4.61 -9.37 -7.45
CA GLU A 64 -4.24 -10.06 -8.69
C GLU A 64 -3.23 -9.23 -9.50
N LEU A 65 -3.46 -7.93 -9.66
CA LEU A 65 -2.51 -7.04 -10.35
C LEU A 65 -1.14 -6.97 -9.67
N ILE A 66 -1.09 -7.04 -8.34
CA ILE A 66 0.18 -7.08 -7.60
C ILE A 66 0.84 -8.45 -7.75
N GLU A 67 0.07 -9.54 -7.71
CA GLU A 67 0.61 -10.90 -7.91
C GLU A 67 1.16 -11.10 -9.33
N ASP A 68 0.56 -10.48 -10.34
CA ASP A 68 1.01 -10.51 -11.74
C ASP A 68 2.31 -9.72 -12.00
N LEU A 69 2.76 -8.89 -11.06
CA LEU A 69 4.06 -8.22 -11.17
C LEU A 69 5.21 -9.21 -10.99
N ASP A 70 6.25 -9.04 -11.79
CA ASP A 70 7.52 -9.73 -11.56
C ASP A 70 8.04 -9.42 -10.14
N PRO A 71 8.68 -10.39 -9.45
CA PRO A 71 9.11 -10.22 -8.06
C PRO A 71 9.99 -8.98 -7.81
N ASP A 72 10.81 -8.58 -8.80
CA ASP A 72 11.67 -7.40 -8.73
C ASP A 72 10.87 -6.10 -8.75
N ASP A 73 9.91 -5.96 -9.67
CA ASP A 73 9.05 -4.79 -9.77
C ASP A 73 8.13 -4.67 -8.55
N ARG A 74 7.62 -5.80 -8.05
CA ARG A 74 6.83 -5.84 -6.82
C ARG A 74 7.65 -5.44 -5.60
N ALA A 75 8.89 -5.88 -5.50
CA ALA A 75 9.80 -5.48 -4.42
C ALA A 75 10.06 -3.97 -4.45
N LEU A 76 10.33 -3.39 -5.63
CA LEU A 76 10.47 -1.94 -5.79
C LEU A 76 9.21 -1.19 -5.38
N MET A 77 8.02 -1.66 -5.78
CA MET A 77 6.76 -1.07 -5.36
C MET A 77 6.61 -1.09 -3.83
N PHE A 78 6.97 -2.18 -3.16
CA PHE A 78 6.86 -2.28 -1.71
C PHE A 78 7.89 -1.42 -0.97
N ASP A 79 9.08 -1.20 -1.53
CA ASP A 79 10.10 -0.33 -0.94
C ASP A 79 9.68 1.16 -0.96
N GLU A 80 8.84 1.54 -1.91
CA GLU A 80 8.23 2.88 -2.00
C GLU A 80 7.06 3.08 -1.01
N LEU A 81 6.59 2.03 -0.34
CA LEU A 81 5.50 2.10 0.63
C LEU A 81 6.01 2.25 2.07
N PRO A 82 5.18 2.81 2.96
CA PRO A 82 5.39 2.69 4.40
C PRO A 82 5.50 1.23 4.83
N ALA A 83 6.44 0.89 5.71
CA ALA A 83 6.68 -0.49 6.17
C ALA A 83 5.39 -1.19 6.66
N ALA A 84 4.59 -0.49 7.47
CA ALA A 84 3.33 -1.01 7.99
C ALA A 84 2.24 -1.29 6.92
N VAL A 85 2.37 -0.69 5.74
CA VAL A 85 1.50 -0.97 4.57
C VAL A 85 2.09 -2.12 3.77
N ALA A 86 3.39 -2.08 3.49
CA ALA A 86 4.11 -3.14 2.78
C ALA A 86 3.92 -4.51 3.47
N ASP A 87 4.07 -4.57 4.80
CA ASP A 87 3.87 -5.81 5.58
C ASP A 87 2.47 -6.39 5.40
N ARG A 88 1.46 -5.54 5.39
CA ARG A 88 0.06 -5.96 5.26
C ARG A 88 -0.30 -6.38 3.83
N LEU A 89 0.33 -5.79 2.82
CA LEU A 89 0.20 -6.23 1.44
C LEU A 89 0.96 -7.54 1.19
N MET A 90 2.17 -7.68 1.72
CA MET A 90 2.94 -8.93 1.71
C MET A 90 2.17 -10.08 2.36
N ALA A 91 1.46 -9.82 3.47
CA ALA A 91 0.58 -10.79 4.12
C ALA A 91 -0.64 -11.19 3.27
N GLY A 92 -0.99 -10.38 2.27
CA GLY A 92 -2.06 -10.64 1.32
C GLY A 92 -1.66 -11.52 0.13
N LEU A 93 -0.37 -11.62 -0.20
CA LEU A 93 0.14 -12.43 -1.30
C LEU A 93 0.01 -13.92 -1.01
N SER A 94 -0.13 -14.71 -2.09
CA SER A 94 0.05 -16.15 -2.07
C SER A 94 1.41 -16.54 -1.47
N PRO A 95 1.53 -17.72 -0.84
CA PRO A 95 2.78 -18.12 -0.20
C PRO A 95 4.00 -18.13 -1.13
N SER A 96 3.79 -18.50 -2.41
CA SER A 96 4.84 -18.52 -3.43
C SER A 96 5.30 -17.11 -3.78
N GLU A 97 4.36 -16.22 -4.12
CA GLU A 97 4.66 -14.83 -4.49
C GLU A 97 5.32 -14.07 -3.33
N ARG A 98 4.84 -14.30 -2.10
CA ARG A 98 5.46 -13.75 -0.89
C ARG A 98 6.91 -14.18 -0.75
N HIS A 99 7.21 -15.46 -0.94
CA HIS A 99 8.57 -15.98 -0.80
C HIS A 99 9.52 -15.39 -1.84
N MET A 100 9.08 -15.29 -3.10
CA MET A 100 9.88 -14.68 -4.17
C MET A 100 10.15 -13.20 -3.88
N THR A 101 9.12 -12.45 -3.50
CA THR A 101 9.26 -11.01 -3.18
C THR A 101 10.15 -10.77 -1.97
N ALA A 102 10.00 -11.57 -0.92
CA ALA A 102 10.82 -11.49 0.28
C ALA A 102 12.31 -11.73 -0.03
N SER A 103 12.58 -12.66 -0.95
CA SER A 103 13.95 -12.96 -1.39
C SER A 103 14.60 -11.78 -2.10
N VAL A 104 13.85 -11.05 -2.95
CA VAL A 104 14.34 -9.84 -3.62
C VAL A 104 14.57 -8.70 -2.62
N LEU A 105 13.66 -8.51 -1.66
CA LEU A 105 13.79 -7.51 -0.60
C LEU A 105 14.89 -7.85 0.43
N GLY A 106 15.52 -9.03 0.33
CA GLY A 106 16.58 -9.46 1.25
C GLY A 106 16.07 -9.89 2.63
N TYR A 107 14.79 -10.19 2.78
CA TYR A 107 14.22 -10.68 4.03
C TYR A 107 14.56 -12.16 4.25
N PRO A 108 14.90 -12.57 5.49
CA PRO A 108 15.14 -13.97 5.78
C PRO A 108 13.82 -14.79 5.62
N PRO A 109 13.89 -16.08 5.28
CA PRO A 109 12.73 -16.92 4.95
C PRO A 109 11.62 -16.96 6.02
N GLU A 110 11.95 -16.64 7.27
CA GLU A 110 11.07 -16.69 8.44
C GLU A 110 10.50 -15.32 8.85
N ALA A 111 10.87 -14.22 8.18
CA ALA A 111 10.53 -12.86 8.62
C ALA A 111 9.05 -12.50 8.46
N ILE A 112 8.34 -13.13 7.52
CA ILE A 112 6.98 -12.71 7.12
C ILE A 112 5.98 -13.77 7.53
N GLY A 113 5.80 -13.88 8.84
CA GLY A 113 4.95 -14.91 9.44
C GLY A 113 4.72 -14.70 10.93
N ARG A 114 4.10 -13.58 11.31
CA ARG A 114 3.38 -13.44 12.59
C ARG A 114 2.13 -12.60 12.42
#